data_AF-A0A7V0LQL3-F1
#
_entry.id   AF-A0A7V0LQL3-F1
#
_cell.length_a   1.000
_cell.length_b   1.000
_cell.length_c   1.000
_cell.angle_alpha   90.00
_cell.angle_beta   90.00
_cell.angle_gamma   90.00
#
_symmetry.space_group_name_H-M   'P 1'
#
loop_
_entity.id
_entity.type
_entity.pdbx_description
1 polymer ?
#
loop_
_entity_poly.entity_id
_entity_poly.type
_entity_poly.pdbx_seq_one_letter_code
_entity_poly.pdbx_strand_id
1 'polypeptide(L)'
;MSVDLRTSFLGLELAHPIVPSASPTTGKLDNLKRLETAGASAVVLPSLFEEQIVHEESEIQRLAEFAAESFAEATFGYFPEMTDYNTGP
;
A
#
# COMPACT_ATOMS: atom_id res chain seq x y z
N MET A 1 -18.44 8.76 -31.08
CA MET A 1 -16.97 8.65 -31.13
C MET A 1 -16.57 7.87 -29.89
N SER A 2 -16.05 6.66 -30.04
CA SER A 2 -15.61 5.86 -28.88
C SER A 2 -14.24 6.36 -28.43
N VAL A 3 -14.04 6.54 -27.13
CA VAL A 3 -12.72 6.88 -26.56
C VAL A 3 -11.87 5.61 -26.55
N ASP A 4 -10.61 5.73 -26.98
CA ASP A 4 -9.59 4.68 -26.86
C ASP A 4 -8.88 4.86 -25.51
N LEU A 5 -8.91 3.82 -24.67
CA LEU A 5 -8.32 3.84 -23.33
C LEU A 5 -7.00 3.06 -23.26
N ARG A 6 -6.51 2.48 -24.36
CA ARG A 6 -5.28 1.69 -24.35
C ARG A 6 -4.11 2.48 -23.78
N THR A 7 -3.28 1.83 -22.97
CA THR A 7 -2.13 2.46 -22.31
C THR A 7 -0.94 1.52 -22.24
N SER A 8 0.26 2.08 -22.19
CA SER A 8 1.50 1.34 -22.01
C SER A 8 2.03 1.57 -20.60
N PHE A 9 2.23 0.50 -19.84
CA PHE A 9 2.72 0.55 -18.46
C PHE A 9 3.86 -0.44 -18.27
N LEU A 10 5.05 0.06 -17.91
CA LEU A 10 6.26 -0.75 -17.71
C LEU A 10 6.59 -1.69 -18.89
N GLY A 11 6.29 -1.26 -20.12
CA GLY A 11 6.50 -2.06 -21.34
C GLY A 11 5.40 -3.08 -21.64
N LEU A 12 4.31 -3.09 -20.86
CA LEU A 12 3.11 -3.89 -21.11
C LEU A 12 2.04 -3.03 -21.78
N GLU A 13 1.40 -3.56 -22.81
CA GLU A 13 0.23 -2.94 -23.44
C GLU A 13 -1.04 -3.39 -22.72
N LEU A 14 -1.79 -2.43 -22.16
CA LEU A 14 -3.02 -2.64 -21.42
C LEU A 14 -4.22 -2.15 -22.24
N ALA A 15 -5.36 -2.85 -22.15
CA ALA A 15 -6.58 -2.42 -22.84
C ALA A 15 -7.14 -1.11 -22.25
N HIS A 16 -6.88 -0.84 -20.97
CA HIS A 16 -7.23 0.39 -20.27
C HIS A 16 -6.35 0.64 -19.03
N PRO A 17 -6.27 1.87 -18.48
CA PRO A 17 -5.44 2.18 -17.31
C PRO A 17 -6.03 1.73 -15.97
N ILE A 18 -7.24 1.17 -15.93
CA ILE A 18 -7.90 0.76 -14.70
C ILE A 18 -7.36 -0.59 -14.21
N VAL A 19 -6.91 -0.65 -12.96
CA VAL A 19 -6.33 -1.84 -12.33
C VAL A 19 -6.96 -2.06 -10.95
N PRO A 20 -7.49 -3.26 -10.64
CA PRO A 20 -7.96 -3.59 -9.29
C PRO A 20 -6.81 -3.57 -8.28
N SER A 21 -7.02 -2.88 -7.15
CA SER A 21 -6.04 -2.80 -6.05
C SER A 21 -5.90 -4.12 -5.30
N ALA A 22 -4.82 -4.24 -4.52
CA ALA A 22 -4.63 -5.34 -3.59
C ALA A 22 -5.85 -5.44 -2.67
N SER A 23 -6.52 -6.59 -2.71
CA SER A 23 -7.75 -6.83 -1.95
C SER A 23 -8.01 -8.34 -1.85
N PRO A 24 -8.99 -8.79 -1.05
CA PRO A 24 -9.36 -10.21 -0.99
C PRO A 24 -9.71 -10.83 -2.36
N THR A 25 -10.09 -10.01 -3.35
CA THR A 25 -10.38 -10.48 -4.71
C THR A 25 -9.12 -10.78 -5.52
N THR A 26 -7.97 -10.19 -5.20
CA THR A 26 -6.70 -10.47 -5.90
C THR A 26 -5.86 -11.56 -5.23
N GLY A 27 -6.28 -12.06 -4.06
CA GLY A 27 -5.55 -13.09 -3.30
C GLY A 27 -5.85 -14.54 -3.67
N LYS A 28 -6.79 -14.82 -4.59
CA LYS A 28 -7.13 -16.19 -5.01
C LYS A 28 -7.13 -16.32 -6.52
N LEU A 29 -6.53 -17.40 -7.04
CA LEU A 29 -6.42 -17.65 -8.47
C LEU A 29 -7.78 -17.66 -9.19
N ASP A 30 -8.81 -18.25 -8.59
CA ASP A 30 -10.15 -18.29 -9.20
C ASP A 30 -10.76 -16.89 -9.36
N ASN A 31 -10.49 -16.00 -8.41
CA ASN A 31 -10.95 -14.62 -8.51
C ASN A 31 -10.14 -13.83 -9.55
N LEU A 32 -8.84 -14.11 -9.69
CA LEU A 32 -8.01 -13.51 -10.75
C LEU A 32 -8.56 -13.84 -12.14
N LYS A 33 -8.94 -15.09 -12.39
CA LYS A 33 -9.58 -15.50 -13.66
C LYS A 33 -10.92 -14.77 -13.90
N ARG A 34 -11.69 -14.55 -12.83
CA ARG A 34 -12.95 -13.80 -12.92
C ARG A 34 -12.71 -12.31 -13.22
N LEU A 35 -11.67 -11.72 -12.65
CA LEU A 35 -11.26 -10.34 -12.92
C LEU A 35 -10.78 -10.18 -14.36
N GLU A 36 -9.97 -11.10 -14.86
CA GLU A 36 -9.57 -11.17 -16.27
C GLU A 36 -10.81 -11.25 -17.19
N THR A 37 -11.74 -12.17 -16.89
CA THR A 37 -12.99 -12.31 -17.66
C THR A 37 -13.86 -11.05 -17.60
N ALA A 38 -13.82 -10.31 -16.48
CA ALA A 38 -14.51 -9.02 -16.33
C ALA A 38 -13.82 -7.86 -17.05
N GLY A 39 -12.66 -8.10 -17.67
CA GLY A 39 -11.93 -7.12 -18.47
C GLY A 39 -10.75 -6.44 -17.77
N ALA A 40 -10.36 -6.89 -16.56
CA ALA A 40 -9.19 -6.32 -15.88
C ALA A 40 -7.93 -6.51 -16.75
N SER A 41 -7.26 -5.40 -17.09
CA SER A 41 -6.05 -5.42 -17.92
C SER A 41 -4.79 -5.85 -17.13
N ALA A 42 -4.80 -5.62 -15.82
CA ALA A 42 -3.78 -6.05 -14.86
C ALA A 42 -4.42 -6.15 -13.47
N VAL A 43 -3.69 -6.63 -12.46
CA VAL A 43 -4.12 -6.67 -11.05
C VAL A 43 -2.94 -6.34 -10.13
N VAL A 44 -3.24 -5.83 -8.93
CA VAL A 44 -2.26 -5.72 -7.86
C VAL A 44 -2.43 -6.88 -6.88
N LEU A 45 -1.36 -7.65 -6.66
CA LEU A 45 -1.38 -8.78 -5.73
C LEU A 45 -1.23 -8.31 -4.27
N PRO A 46 -1.72 -9.09 -3.28
CA PRO A 46 -1.43 -8.85 -1.88
C PRO A 46 0.08 -8.77 -1.63
N SER A 47 0.48 -7.92 -0.68
CA SER A 47 1.88 -7.78 -0.29
C SER A 47 2.37 -9.06 0.39
N LEU A 48 3.58 -9.51 0.02
CA LEU A 48 4.19 -10.72 0.58
C LEU A 48 4.92 -10.46 1.91
N PHE A 49 5.24 -9.19 2.20
CA PHE A 49 6.09 -8.80 3.33
C PHE A 49 5.43 -7.78 4.27
N GLU A 50 4.12 -7.57 4.12
CA GLU A 50 3.38 -6.59 4.93
C GLU A 50 3.55 -6.83 6.43
N GLU A 51 3.39 -8.07 6.88
CA GLU A 51 3.52 -8.41 8.30
C GLU A 51 4.94 -8.13 8.83
N GLN A 52 5.98 -8.49 8.07
CA GLN A 52 7.36 -8.24 8.48
C GLN A 52 7.66 -6.74 8.54
N ILE A 53 7.20 -5.96 7.56
CA ILE A 53 7.42 -4.51 7.50
C ILE A 53 6.72 -3.82 8.67
N VAL A 54 5.44 -4.17 8.92
CA VAL A 54 4.67 -3.62 10.05
C VAL A 54 5.32 -3.97 11.37
N HIS A 55 5.84 -5.19 11.51
CA HIS A 55 6.56 -5.60 12.72
C HIS A 55 7.87 -4.80 12.90
N GLU A 56 8.68 -4.67 11.85
CA GLU A 56 9.92 -3.90 11.88
C GLU A 56 9.67 -2.42 12.24
N GLU A 57 8.66 -1.80 11.62
CA GLU A 57 8.25 -0.43 11.92
C GLU A 57 7.83 -0.27 13.39
N SER A 58 7.06 -1.22 13.92
CA SER A 58 6.65 -1.20 15.33
C SER A 58 7.82 -1.33 16.31
N GLU A 59 8.84 -2.11 15.98
CA GLU A 59 10.04 -2.27 16.83
C GLU A 59 10.92 -1.02 16.80
N ILE A 60 11.08 -0.39 15.63
CA ILE A 60 11.78 0.89 15.49
C ILE A 60 11.08 1.99 16.30
N GLN A 61 9.76 2.10 16.18
CA GLN A 61 8.92 3.03 16.93
C GLN A 61 9.15 2.88 18.44
N ARG A 62 9.09 1.63 18.94
CA ARG A 62 9.29 1.31 20.36
C ARG A 62 10.67 1.73 20.87
N LEU A 63 11.72 1.50 20.09
CA LEU A 63 13.08 1.91 20.45
C LEU A 63 13.21 3.44 20.51
N ALA A 64 12.57 4.14 19.57
CA ALA A 64 12.57 5.60 19.55
C ALA A 64 11.85 6.20 20.77
N GLU A 65 10.69 5.63 21.15
CA GLU A 65 9.94 6.03 22.35
C GLU A 65 10.74 5.77 23.64
N PHE A 66 11.38 4.61 23.76
CA PHE A 66 12.23 4.30 24.92
C PHE A 66 13.38 5.31 25.07
N ALA A 67 14.02 5.71 23.97
CA ALA A 67 15.08 6.70 23.99
C ALA A 67 14.56 8.11 24.36
N ALA A 68 13.34 8.47 23.97
CA ALA A 68 12.76 9.79 24.24
C ALA A 68 12.58 10.06 25.74
N GLU A 69 12.29 9.03 26.53
CA GLU A 69 12.15 9.14 27.99
C GLU A 69 13.49 9.15 28.74
N SER A 70 14.62 9.07 28.05
CA SER A 70 15.95 8.93 28.67
C SER A 70 16.61 10.25 29.07
N PHE A 71 16.16 11.40 28.53
CA PHE A 71 16.74 12.72 28.80
C PHE A 71 15.65 13.77 29.03
N ALA A 72 15.90 14.71 29.95
CA ALA A 72 14.95 15.77 30.29
C ALA A 72 14.62 16.74 29.13
N GLU A 73 15.50 16.84 28.13
CA GLU A 73 15.25 17.63 26.90
C GLU A 73 14.40 16.87 25.87
N ALA A 74 14.24 15.55 26.04
CA ALA A 74 13.53 14.66 25.13
C ALA A 74 12.14 14.23 25.66
N THR A 75 11.70 14.78 26.80
CA THR A 75 10.39 14.49 27.44
C THR A 75 9.17 14.77 26.55
N PHE A 76 9.34 15.49 25.44
CA PHE A 76 8.30 15.74 24.44
C PHE A 76 8.50 14.93 23.13
N GLY A 77 9.34 13.89 23.15
CA GLY A 77 9.66 13.06 21.99
C GLY A 77 10.74 13.65 21.09
N TYR A 78 11.27 12.82 20.19
CA TYR A 78 12.15 13.26 19.10
C TYR A 78 11.39 13.74 17.86
N PHE A 79 10.15 13.27 17.70
CA PHE A 79 9.26 13.59 16.58
C PHE A 79 7.88 13.95 17.12
N PRO A 80 7.14 14.83 16.44
CA PRO A 80 5.76 15.14 16.81
C PRO A 80 4.87 13.91 16.64
N GLU A 81 3.97 13.68 17.59
CA GLU A 81 2.94 12.66 17.44
C GLU A 81 2.03 13.00 16.25
N MET A 82 1.88 12.03 15.34
CA MET A 82 0.87 12.12 14.28
C MET A 82 -0.50 11.85 14.90
N THR A 83 -1.13 12.91 15.38
CA THR A 83 -2.49 12.91 15.94
C THR A 83 -3.57 12.70 14.88
N ASP A 84 -3.28 13.06 13.63
CA ASP A 84 -4.14 12.84 12.47
C ASP A 84 -3.39 12.13 11.35
N TYR A 85 -4.03 11.12 10.76
CA TYR A 85 -3.56 10.50 9.53
C TYR A 85 -3.90 11.41 8.35
N ASN A 86 -2.94 11.76 7.50
CA ASN A 86 -3.17 12.65 6.37
C ASN A 86 -4.01 11.93 5.30
N THR A 87 -5.35 12.00 5.40
CA THR A 87 -6.28 11.38 4.45
C THR A 87 -6.46 12.18 3.16
N GLY A 88 -5.73 13.28 2.98
CA GLY A 88 -5.99 14.24 1.90
C GLY A 88 -7.34 14.96 2.07
N PRO A 89 -7.66 15.93 1.20
CA PRO A 89 -9.00 16.52 1.13
C PRO A 89 -10.06 15.54 0.62
#